data_AF-A0A4R0U1J9-F1
#
_entry.id   AF-A0A4R0U1J9-F1
#
_cell.length_a   1.000
_cell.length_b   1.000
_cell.length_c   1.000
_cell.angle_alpha   90.00
_cell.angle_beta   90.00
_cell.angle_gamma   90.00
#
_symmetry.space_group_name_H-M   'P 1'
#
loop_
_entity.id
_entity.type
_entity.pdbx_description
1 polymer ?
#
loop_
_entity_poly.entity_id
_entity_poly.type
_entity_poly.pdbx_seq_one_letter_code
_entity_poly.pdbx_strand_id
1 'polypeptide(L)'
;MPELFRVLDTAQYHTAADAIASTPKIMERFDMNAAHPEYKPDPWQWVGVNGNGMDTVDTMWTAITIGKRAVSNGAPVDVAMDRIGVTLVLRTRTMLADTHRSATSMTARGICYQSTYVRGLTPPSCGRCVILAGQPCGKTPFERHPHCDCIAVYTGPKAPANACTSPNEYLDSLDEGQLAKVLGGRANARAYTDGADLNQLVNAQRGIRTAQIDGRNIKYTTEGTTRHGLAASRMIDSGYAKEFIKNGGRYTKVDRPRLMPETIYARCGDDHEKALGMLYKYGWIL
;
A
#
# COMPACT_ATOMS: atom_id res chain seq x y z
N MET A 1 -6.63 32.54 -0.34
CA MET A 1 -6.96 31.30 -1.08
C MET A 1 -6.32 31.24 -2.48
N PRO A 2 -6.25 32.33 -3.28
CA PRO A 2 -5.57 32.31 -4.60
C PRO A 2 -4.09 31.89 -4.53
N GLU A 3 -3.40 32.28 -3.46
CA GLU A 3 -1.99 31.93 -3.26
C GLU A 3 -1.76 30.43 -3.07
N LEU A 4 -2.66 29.73 -2.36
CA LEU A 4 -2.56 28.28 -2.17
C LEU A 4 -2.64 27.53 -3.51
N PHE A 5 -3.57 27.93 -4.38
CA PHE A 5 -3.72 27.32 -5.70
C PHE A 5 -2.54 27.62 -6.59
N ARG A 6 -2.01 28.86 -6.57
CA ARG A 6 -0.77 29.19 -7.28
C ARG A 6 0.41 28.31 -6.84
N VAL A 7 0.54 28.05 -5.54
CA VAL A 7 1.57 27.15 -5.00
C VAL A 7 1.33 25.70 -5.46
N LEU A 8 0.09 25.23 -5.45
CA LEU A 8 -0.26 23.89 -5.92
C LEU A 8 0.02 23.72 -7.42
N ASP A 9 -0.38 24.68 -8.25
CA ASP A 9 -0.14 24.69 -9.69
C ASP A 9 1.36 24.66 -10.01
N THR A 10 2.12 25.49 -9.30
CA THR A 10 3.59 25.51 -9.40
C THR A 10 4.18 24.15 -9.03
N ALA A 11 3.69 23.54 -7.94
CA ALA A 11 4.14 22.22 -7.52
C ALA A 11 3.75 21.12 -8.52
N GLN A 12 2.57 21.17 -9.12
CA GLN A 12 2.14 20.24 -10.17
C GLN A 12 3.03 20.36 -11.41
N TYR A 13 3.32 21.58 -11.85
CA TYR A 13 4.21 21.83 -12.99
C TYR A 13 5.60 21.21 -12.74
N HIS A 14 6.24 21.53 -11.61
CA HIS A 14 7.57 21.00 -11.29
C HIS A 14 7.55 19.49 -11.15
N THR A 15 6.51 18.92 -10.51
CA THR A 15 6.38 17.47 -10.36
C THR A 15 6.25 16.77 -11.72
N ALA A 16 5.47 17.33 -12.66
CA ALA A 16 5.35 16.79 -14.00
C ALA A 16 6.66 16.95 -14.78
N ALA A 17 7.28 18.13 -14.74
CA ALA A 17 8.54 18.41 -15.42
C ALA A 17 9.66 17.46 -14.96
N ASP A 18 9.77 17.23 -13.65
CA ASP A 18 10.75 16.31 -13.06
C ASP A 18 10.51 14.87 -13.50
N ALA A 19 9.25 14.41 -13.50
CA ALA A 19 8.89 13.08 -13.97
C ALA A 19 9.23 12.89 -15.47
N ILE A 20 8.94 13.89 -16.30
CA ILE A 20 9.25 13.90 -17.73
C ILE A 20 10.76 13.87 -17.96
N ALA A 21 11.54 14.58 -17.13
CA ALA A 21 12.99 14.63 -17.24
C ALA A 21 13.68 13.36 -16.69
N SER A 22 13.12 12.71 -15.67
CA SER A 22 13.75 11.55 -15.02
C SER A 22 13.42 10.22 -15.71
N THR A 23 12.22 10.08 -16.27
CA THR A 23 11.75 8.82 -16.90
C THR A 23 12.68 8.28 -17.98
N PRO A 24 13.18 9.09 -18.95
CA PRO A 24 14.14 8.62 -19.96
C PRO A 24 15.38 8.00 -19.33
N LYS A 25 15.98 8.68 -18.34
CA LYS A 25 17.21 8.24 -17.65
C LYS A 25 16.99 6.94 -16.86
N ILE A 26 15.80 6.74 -16.32
CA ILE A 26 15.42 5.51 -15.64
C ILE A 26 15.29 4.38 -16.65
N MET A 27 14.59 4.61 -17.76
CA MET A 27 14.37 3.59 -18.79
C MET A 27 15.65 3.20 -19.51
N GLU A 28 16.61 4.12 -19.68
CA GLU A 28 17.96 3.82 -20.20
C GLU A 28 18.70 2.78 -19.35
N ARG A 29 18.49 2.77 -18.02
CA ARG A 29 19.06 1.72 -17.14
C ARG A 29 18.45 0.33 -17.36
N PHE A 30 17.34 0.26 -18.09
CA PHE A 30 16.66 -0.96 -18.49
C PHE A 30 16.79 -1.20 -20.01
N ASP A 31 17.89 -0.72 -20.59
CA ASP A 31 18.26 -0.90 -22.00
C ASP A 31 17.26 -0.33 -23.01
N MET A 32 16.43 0.64 -22.60
CA MET A 32 15.51 1.33 -23.51
C MET A 32 16.19 2.52 -24.18
N ASN A 33 16.06 2.59 -25.50
CA ASN A 33 16.52 3.75 -26.26
C ASN A 33 15.53 4.92 -26.12
N ALA A 34 15.89 5.90 -25.30
CA ALA A 34 15.08 7.10 -25.08
C ALA A 34 15.52 8.30 -25.95
N ALA A 35 16.44 8.12 -26.90
CA ALA A 35 16.98 9.22 -27.71
C ALA A 35 15.93 9.82 -28.68
N HIS A 36 14.97 9.00 -29.13
CA HIS A 36 13.94 9.40 -30.09
C HIS A 36 12.55 8.93 -29.64
N PRO A 37 11.96 9.56 -28.62
CA PRO A 37 10.60 9.23 -28.23
C PRO A 37 9.61 9.64 -29.33
N GLU A 38 8.54 8.87 -29.50
CA GLU A 38 7.43 9.15 -30.42
C GLU A 38 6.76 10.49 -30.09
N TYR A 39 6.66 10.82 -28.80
CA TYR A 39 6.18 12.11 -28.32
C TYR A 39 6.78 12.46 -26.96
N LYS A 40 6.78 13.76 -26.64
CA LYS A 40 7.11 14.28 -25.31
C LYS A 40 5.91 15.04 -24.77
N PRO A 41 5.36 14.66 -23.61
CA PRO A 41 4.24 15.38 -23.03
C PRO A 41 4.67 16.77 -22.54
N ASP A 42 3.75 17.73 -22.59
CA ASP A 42 3.92 19.06 -21.99
C ASP A 42 3.55 19.01 -20.50
N PRO A 43 4.43 19.42 -19.56
CA PRO A 43 4.12 19.42 -18.13
C PRO A 43 2.87 20.25 -17.77
N TRP A 44 2.49 21.25 -18.56
CA TRP A 44 1.29 22.06 -18.31
C TRP A 44 -0.02 21.26 -18.38
N GLN A 45 -0.03 20.08 -19.01
CA GLN A 45 -1.21 19.22 -19.09
C GLN A 45 -1.72 18.71 -17.73
N TRP A 46 -0.91 18.83 -16.67
CA TRP A 46 -1.27 18.40 -15.31
C TRP A 46 -1.61 19.53 -14.35
N VAL A 47 -1.45 20.79 -14.76
CA VAL A 47 -1.73 21.93 -13.90
C VAL A 47 -3.23 22.20 -13.88
N GLY A 48 -3.79 22.48 -12.70
CA GLY A 48 -5.21 22.80 -12.56
C GLY A 48 -6.14 21.58 -12.46
N VAL A 49 -5.63 20.36 -12.66
CA VAL A 49 -6.44 19.12 -12.65
C VAL A 49 -5.87 18.06 -11.70
N ASN A 50 -6.74 17.20 -11.16
CA ASN A 50 -6.34 16.04 -10.37
C ASN A 50 -6.27 14.75 -11.22
N GLY A 51 -5.88 13.63 -10.59
CA GLY A 51 -5.72 12.34 -11.28
C GLY A 51 -6.97 11.76 -11.95
N ASN A 52 -8.17 12.26 -11.60
CA ASN A 52 -9.45 11.87 -12.21
C ASN A 52 -9.98 12.92 -13.20
N GLY A 53 -9.18 13.95 -13.51
CA GLY A 53 -9.55 15.03 -14.42
C GLY A 53 -10.46 16.10 -13.82
N MET A 54 -10.70 16.08 -12.51
CA MET A 54 -11.47 17.14 -11.84
C MET A 54 -10.58 18.34 -11.55
N ASP A 55 -11.21 19.53 -11.53
CA ASP A 55 -10.55 20.78 -11.20
C ASP A 55 -9.95 20.78 -9.79
N THR A 56 -8.77 21.40 -9.65
CA THR A 56 -8.05 21.51 -8.37
C THR A 56 -8.83 22.29 -7.32
N VAL A 57 -9.56 23.34 -7.71
CA VAL A 57 -10.37 24.17 -6.82
C VAL A 57 -11.50 23.34 -6.23
N ASP A 58 -12.27 22.63 -7.06
CA ASP A 58 -13.36 21.76 -6.60
C ASP A 58 -12.84 20.65 -5.66
N THR A 59 -11.71 20.05 -6.04
CA THR A 59 -11.07 19.01 -5.24
C THR A 59 -10.68 19.54 -3.86
N MET A 60 -10.09 20.73 -3.78
CA MET A 60 -9.62 21.31 -2.52
C MET A 60 -10.76 21.91 -1.69
N TRP A 61 -11.81 22.44 -2.34
CA TRP A 61 -12.99 22.99 -1.68
C TRP A 61 -13.72 21.95 -0.80
N THR A 62 -13.62 20.68 -1.17
CA THR A 62 -14.17 19.58 -0.37
C THR A 62 -13.66 19.58 1.08
N ALA A 63 -12.42 20.04 1.34
CA ALA A 63 -11.90 20.18 2.70
C ALA A 63 -12.73 21.17 3.54
N ILE A 64 -13.11 22.31 2.94
CA ILE A 64 -13.95 23.33 3.58
C ILE A 64 -15.34 22.76 3.85
N THR A 65 -15.93 22.04 2.90
CA THR A 65 -17.22 21.36 3.08
C THR A 65 -17.18 20.37 4.26
N ILE A 66 -16.10 19.59 4.40
CA ILE A 66 -15.90 18.66 5.52
C ILE A 66 -15.82 19.43 6.85
N GLY A 67 -15.06 20.52 6.91
CA GLY A 67 -14.95 21.35 8.10
C GLY A 67 -16.28 21.98 8.51
N LYS A 68 -17.01 22.58 7.58
CA LYS A 68 -18.34 23.16 7.82
C LYS A 68 -19.34 22.11 8.31
N ARG A 69 -19.33 20.92 7.72
CA ARG A 69 -20.16 19.79 8.17
C ARG A 69 -19.77 19.34 9.58
N ALA A 70 -18.49 19.35 9.93
CA ALA A 70 -18.05 19.03 11.29
C ALA A 70 -18.62 20.03 12.32
N VAL A 71 -18.56 21.34 12.03
CA VAL A 71 -19.16 22.38 12.88
C VAL A 71 -20.67 22.19 12.98
N SER A 72 -21.34 21.96 11.84
CA SER A 72 -22.78 21.69 11.81
C SER A 72 -23.19 20.47 12.65
N ASN A 73 -22.28 19.51 12.86
CA ASN A 73 -22.48 18.33 13.68
C ASN A 73 -22.04 18.53 15.15
N GLY A 74 -21.78 19.77 15.58
CA GLY A 74 -21.43 20.12 16.95
C GLY A 74 -19.96 19.95 17.31
N ALA A 75 -19.07 19.74 16.34
CA ALA A 75 -17.63 19.71 16.62
C ALA A 75 -17.12 21.13 17.00
N PRO A 76 -16.21 21.25 17.96
CA PRO A 76 -15.47 22.49 18.22
C PRO A 76 -14.78 23.04 16.96
N VAL A 77 -14.64 24.37 16.89
CA VAL A 77 -14.11 25.06 15.71
C VAL A 77 -12.64 24.70 15.44
N ASP A 78 -11.83 24.59 16.49
CA ASP A 78 -10.44 24.11 16.42
C ASP A 78 -10.34 22.71 15.80
N VAL A 79 -11.18 21.77 16.26
CA VAL A 79 -11.26 20.41 15.69
C VAL A 79 -11.68 20.45 14.21
N ALA A 80 -12.61 21.33 13.84
CA ALA A 80 -13.01 21.49 12.45
C ALA A 80 -11.89 22.08 11.58
N MET A 81 -11.12 23.04 12.10
CA MET A 81 -9.96 23.63 11.43
C MET A 81 -8.85 22.61 11.22
N ASP A 82 -8.56 21.78 12.22
CA ASP A 82 -7.59 20.68 12.09
C ASP A 82 -8.01 19.68 11.00
N ARG A 83 -9.30 19.32 10.95
CA ARG A 83 -9.84 18.45 9.90
C ARG A 83 -9.68 19.06 8.51
N ILE A 84 -9.89 20.38 8.36
CA ILE A 84 -9.65 21.08 7.10
C ILE A 84 -8.17 20.98 6.73
N GLY A 85 -7.26 21.32 7.66
CA GLY A 85 -5.82 21.29 7.45
C GLY A 85 -5.32 19.91 7.01
N VAL A 86 -5.67 18.86 7.75
CA VAL A 86 -5.30 17.47 7.43
C VAL A 86 -5.85 17.07 6.05
N THR A 87 -7.10 17.43 5.75
CA THR A 87 -7.70 17.08 4.45
C THR A 87 -7.00 17.78 3.29
N LEU A 88 -6.64 19.06 3.43
CA LEU A 88 -5.89 19.81 2.40
C LEU A 88 -4.51 19.19 2.15
N VAL A 89 -3.79 18.82 3.21
CA VAL A 89 -2.47 18.16 3.10
C VAL A 89 -2.61 16.83 2.37
N LEU A 90 -3.59 16.00 2.75
CA LEU A 90 -3.80 14.69 2.12
C LEU A 90 -4.16 14.80 0.64
N ARG A 91 -5.05 15.73 0.28
CA ARG A 91 -5.44 15.96 -1.11
C ARG A 91 -4.27 16.48 -1.94
N THR A 92 -3.54 17.47 -1.45
CA THR A 92 -2.34 18.01 -2.10
C THR A 92 -1.32 16.90 -2.38
N ARG A 93 -0.99 16.08 -1.37
CA ARG A 93 -0.05 14.95 -1.54
C ARG A 93 -0.53 13.94 -2.57
N THR A 94 -1.83 13.63 -2.56
CA THR A 94 -2.43 12.69 -3.51
C THR A 94 -2.35 13.25 -4.93
N MET A 95 -2.69 14.52 -5.12
CA MET A 95 -2.65 15.20 -6.42
C MET A 95 -1.25 15.23 -7.01
N LEU A 96 -0.23 15.61 -6.23
CA LEU A 96 1.16 15.61 -6.71
C LEU A 96 1.65 14.19 -7.04
N ALA A 97 1.29 13.19 -6.21
CA ALA A 97 1.63 11.80 -6.49
C ALA A 97 0.95 11.28 -7.78
N ASP A 98 -0.30 11.67 -8.02
CA ASP A 98 -1.01 11.33 -9.25
C ASP A 98 -0.39 12.04 -10.47
N THR A 99 -0.09 13.33 -10.37
CA THR A 99 0.63 14.10 -11.40
C THR A 99 1.93 13.38 -11.79
N HIS A 100 2.79 13.06 -10.82
CA HIS A 100 4.03 12.32 -11.07
C HIS A 100 3.76 10.99 -11.78
N ARG A 101 2.78 10.20 -11.29
CA ARG A 101 2.45 8.88 -11.83
C ARG A 101 2.02 8.95 -13.29
N SER A 102 1.09 9.86 -13.62
CA SER A 102 0.60 10.00 -14.99
C SER A 102 1.65 10.60 -15.93
N ALA A 103 2.43 11.58 -15.48
CA ALA A 103 3.52 12.16 -16.28
C ALA A 103 4.60 11.13 -16.59
N THR A 104 4.99 10.30 -15.61
CA THR A 104 5.90 9.17 -15.80
C THR A 104 5.32 8.17 -16.82
N SER A 105 4.04 7.80 -16.66
CA SER A 105 3.38 6.86 -17.59
C SER A 105 3.33 7.36 -19.03
N MET A 106 3.03 8.64 -19.23
CA MET A 106 2.94 9.22 -20.58
C MET A 106 4.32 9.32 -21.21
N THR A 107 5.32 9.78 -20.44
CA THR A 107 6.70 9.85 -20.92
C THR A 107 7.23 8.47 -21.29
N ALA A 108 7.02 7.46 -20.44
CA ALA A 108 7.46 6.10 -20.70
C ALA A 108 6.81 5.50 -21.94
N ARG A 109 5.53 5.78 -22.19
CA ARG A 109 4.82 5.32 -23.38
C ARG A 109 5.25 6.06 -24.65
N GLY A 110 5.68 7.32 -24.54
CA GLY A 110 6.34 8.04 -25.63
C GLY A 110 7.67 7.42 -26.03
N ILE A 111 8.41 6.82 -25.10
CA ILE A 111 9.66 6.09 -25.39
C ILE A 111 9.38 4.67 -25.89
N CYS A 112 8.52 3.93 -25.19
CA CYS A 112 8.15 2.57 -25.51
C CYS A 112 6.67 2.37 -25.20
N TYR A 113 5.84 2.28 -26.25
CA TYR A 113 4.39 2.08 -26.09
C TYR A 113 4.03 0.81 -25.31
N GLN A 114 4.85 -0.24 -25.42
CA GLN A 114 4.67 -1.51 -24.71
C GLN A 114 5.28 -1.53 -23.30
N SER A 115 5.83 -0.40 -22.82
CA SER A 115 6.45 -0.29 -21.51
C SER A 115 5.58 -0.87 -20.40
N THR A 116 6.23 -1.59 -19.51
CA THR A 116 5.67 -2.10 -18.26
C THR A 116 6.32 -1.36 -17.09
N TYR A 117 5.86 -1.59 -15.87
CA TYR A 117 6.48 -0.99 -14.70
C TYR A 117 6.67 -2.01 -13.60
N VAL A 118 7.64 -1.73 -12.73
CA VAL A 118 7.73 -2.32 -11.40
C VAL A 118 7.40 -1.27 -10.35
N ARG A 119 6.95 -1.72 -9.18
CA ARG A 119 6.76 -0.81 -8.06
C ARG A 119 8.11 -0.52 -7.39
N GLY A 120 8.53 0.73 -7.43
CA GLY A 120 9.66 1.24 -6.63
C GLY A 120 9.19 1.73 -5.27
N LEU A 121 10.02 1.61 -4.24
CA LEU A 121 9.77 2.16 -2.91
C LEU A 121 10.40 3.54 -2.77
N THR A 122 9.81 4.40 -1.95
CA THR A 122 10.36 5.74 -1.62
C THR A 122 10.28 5.94 -0.11
N PRO A 123 11.18 5.29 0.66
CA PRO A 123 11.06 5.18 2.11
C PRO A 123 10.69 6.48 2.83
N PRO A 124 9.80 6.46 3.84
CA PRO A 124 9.20 5.26 4.45
C PRO A 124 7.96 4.74 3.70
N SER A 125 8.02 3.46 3.29
CA SER A 125 6.93 2.76 2.59
C SER A 125 6.10 1.85 3.49
N CYS A 126 4.78 1.84 3.29
CA CYS A 126 3.88 0.98 4.05
C CYS A 126 3.93 -0.49 3.59
N GLY A 127 3.52 -1.43 4.45
CA GLY A 127 3.57 -2.87 4.15
C GLY A 127 2.88 -3.28 2.84
N ARG A 128 1.76 -2.64 2.47
CA ARG A 128 1.05 -2.91 1.20
C ARG A 128 1.88 -2.54 -0.04
N CYS A 129 2.73 -1.53 0.08
CA CYS A 129 3.59 -1.09 -1.01
C CYS A 129 4.88 -1.93 -1.02
N VAL A 130 5.38 -2.36 0.14
CA VAL A 130 6.52 -3.28 0.29
C VAL A 130 6.28 -4.64 -0.36
N ILE A 131 5.15 -5.31 -0.10
CA ILE A 131 4.89 -6.66 -0.67
C ILE A 131 4.78 -6.69 -2.19
N LEU A 132 4.57 -5.54 -2.83
CA LEU A 132 4.47 -5.41 -4.28
C LEU A 132 5.72 -4.80 -4.90
N ALA A 133 6.73 -4.44 -4.10
CA ALA A 133 7.96 -3.84 -4.58
C ALA A 133 8.75 -4.80 -5.47
N GLY A 134 9.31 -4.27 -6.56
CA GLY A 134 10.10 -5.04 -7.54
C GLY A 134 9.31 -6.05 -8.38
N GLN A 135 8.03 -6.31 -8.06
CA GLN A 135 7.20 -7.24 -8.82
C GLN A 135 6.82 -6.63 -10.18
N PRO A 136 6.99 -7.37 -11.30
CA PRO A 136 6.47 -6.98 -12.60
C PRO A 136 4.98 -6.70 -12.52
N CYS A 137 4.59 -5.47 -12.85
CA CYS A 137 3.21 -5.05 -12.92
C CYS A 137 2.82 -4.84 -14.39
N GLY A 138 1.51 -4.96 -14.68
CA GLY A 138 0.98 -4.79 -16.03
C GLY A 138 1.16 -3.38 -16.59
N LYS A 139 0.54 -3.09 -17.75
CA LYS A 139 0.69 -1.79 -18.44
C LYS A 139 0.02 -0.60 -17.76
N THR A 140 -0.86 -0.87 -16.78
CA THR A 140 -1.66 0.15 -16.07
C THR A 140 -1.21 0.26 -14.61
N PRO A 141 -0.83 1.46 -14.15
CA PRO A 141 -0.51 1.71 -12.75
C PRO A 141 -1.70 1.44 -11.82
N PHE A 142 -1.47 0.75 -10.71
CA PHE A 142 -2.48 0.51 -9.67
C PHE A 142 -3.01 1.83 -9.08
N GLU A 143 -4.21 1.78 -8.52
CA GLU A 143 -4.74 2.86 -7.67
C GLU A 143 -4.00 2.90 -6.34
N ARG A 144 -3.54 4.09 -5.95
CA ARG A 144 -2.92 4.29 -4.65
C ARG A 144 -3.99 4.38 -3.59
N HIS A 145 -3.73 3.77 -2.44
CA HIS A 145 -4.44 4.15 -1.23
C HIS A 145 -3.83 5.44 -0.67
N PRO A 146 -4.58 6.21 0.14
CA PRO A 146 -4.04 7.37 0.84
C PRO A 146 -2.73 7.03 1.55
N HIS A 147 -1.78 7.97 1.53
CA HIS A 147 -0.45 7.85 2.15
C HIS A 147 0.53 6.86 1.51
N CYS A 148 0.22 6.19 0.39
CA CYS A 148 1.27 5.42 -0.30
C CYS A 148 2.21 6.32 -1.09
N ASP A 149 3.50 6.10 -0.84
CA ASP A 149 4.70 6.80 -1.27
C ASP A 149 5.45 6.10 -2.42
N CYS A 150 5.10 4.85 -2.76
CA CYS A 150 5.80 4.08 -3.81
C CYS A 150 5.80 4.80 -5.17
N ILE A 151 6.50 4.33 -6.18
CA ILE A 151 6.49 4.91 -7.52
C ILE A 151 6.34 3.82 -8.59
N ALA A 152 5.84 4.20 -9.77
CA ALA A 152 5.87 3.33 -10.93
C ALA A 152 7.19 3.55 -11.67
N VAL A 153 8.10 2.58 -11.56
CA VAL A 153 9.40 2.61 -12.26
C VAL A 153 9.20 1.90 -13.58
N TYR A 154 9.13 2.66 -14.66
CA TYR A 154 8.89 2.11 -15.99
C TYR A 154 10.15 1.46 -16.55
N THR A 155 9.94 0.31 -17.18
CA THR A 155 10.94 -0.51 -17.84
C THR A 155 10.51 -0.72 -19.30
N GLY A 156 11.23 -1.56 -20.03
CA GLY A 156 10.79 -2.03 -21.34
C GLY A 156 9.54 -2.93 -21.30
N PRO A 157 9.26 -3.61 -22.43
CA PRO A 157 8.11 -4.52 -22.57
C PRO A 157 8.11 -5.67 -21.57
N LYS A 158 9.29 -6.02 -21.03
CA LYS A 158 9.48 -7.04 -20.01
C LYS A 158 10.28 -6.47 -18.85
N ALA A 159 9.62 -6.27 -17.72
CA ALA A 159 10.29 -5.85 -16.48
C ALA A 159 11.24 -6.94 -15.96
N PRO A 160 12.50 -6.61 -15.63
CA PRO A 160 13.39 -7.55 -14.95
C PRO A 160 12.92 -7.83 -13.52
N ALA A 161 13.18 -9.06 -13.04
CA ALA A 161 12.72 -9.51 -11.72
C ALA A 161 13.36 -8.76 -10.54
N ASN A 162 14.49 -8.09 -10.77
CA ASN A 162 15.27 -7.32 -9.79
C ASN A 162 15.35 -5.84 -10.17
N ALA A 163 14.36 -5.31 -10.88
CA ALA A 163 14.36 -3.93 -11.36
C ALA A 163 14.38 -2.87 -10.24
N CYS A 164 14.03 -3.23 -9.01
CA CYS A 164 14.03 -2.37 -7.82
C CYS A 164 14.45 -3.16 -6.58
N THR A 165 14.76 -2.42 -5.50
CA THR A 165 15.10 -2.96 -4.17
C THR A 165 14.13 -4.06 -3.74
N SER A 166 14.68 -5.15 -3.21
CA SER A 166 13.86 -6.27 -2.76
C SER A 166 13.05 -5.89 -1.51
N PRO A 167 11.82 -6.42 -1.34
CA PRO A 167 11.01 -6.16 -0.15
C PRO A 167 11.74 -6.48 1.15
N ASN A 168 12.47 -7.61 1.19
CA ASN A 168 13.18 -8.06 2.37
C ASN A 168 14.36 -7.15 2.70
N GLU A 169 15.17 -6.76 1.71
CA GLU A 169 16.27 -5.81 1.94
C GLU A 169 15.81 -4.47 2.53
N TYR A 170 14.65 -3.97 2.08
CA TYR A 170 14.04 -2.80 2.70
C TYR A 170 13.64 -3.07 4.16
N LEU A 171 12.93 -4.16 4.43
CA LEU A 171 12.47 -4.49 5.79
C LEU A 171 13.62 -4.77 6.76
N ASP A 172 14.65 -5.44 6.29
CA ASP A 172 15.85 -5.78 7.06
C ASP A 172 16.69 -4.53 7.39
N SER A 173 16.53 -3.44 6.63
CA SER A 173 17.16 -2.15 6.92
C SER A 173 16.47 -1.34 8.02
N LEU A 174 15.25 -1.73 8.43
CA LEU A 174 14.44 -0.98 9.39
C LEU A 174 14.79 -1.32 10.83
N ASP A 175 14.73 -0.31 11.71
CA ASP A 175 14.71 -0.56 13.15
C ASP A 175 13.40 -1.25 13.60
N GLU A 176 13.38 -1.80 14.82
CA GLU A 176 12.21 -2.54 15.35
C GLU A 176 10.92 -1.70 15.35
N GLY A 177 11.02 -0.40 15.65
CA GLY A 177 9.88 0.51 15.69
C GLY A 177 9.33 0.80 14.28
N GLN A 178 10.23 0.99 13.32
CA GLN A 178 9.91 1.17 11.91
C GLN A 178 9.29 -0.10 11.33
N LEU A 179 9.88 -1.27 11.60
CA LEU A 179 9.36 -2.56 11.15
C LEU A 179 7.96 -2.81 11.72
N ALA A 180 7.75 -2.54 13.02
CA ALA A 180 6.43 -2.60 13.65
C ALA A 180 5.42 -1.66 12.99
N LYS A 181 5.82 -0.45 12.61
CA LYS A 181 4.96 0.49 11.90
C LYS A 181 4.58 -0.01 10.50
N VAL A 182 5.54 -0.56 9.76
CA VAL A 182 5.34 -1.08 8.39
C VAL A 182 4.44 -2.32 8.39
N LEU A 183 4.62 -3.22 9.37
CA LEU A 183 3.89 -4.48 9.47
C LEU A 183 2.61 -4.42 10.32
N GLY A 184 2.25 -3.24 10.84
CA GLY A 184 1.00 -3.01 11.56
C GLY A 184 1.00 -3.49 13.02
N GLY A 185 2.16 -3.61 13.65
CA GLY A 185 2.31 -3.86 15.08
C GLY A 185 3.59 -4.63 15.44
N ARG A 186 4.02 -4.52 16.70
CA ARG A 186 5.20 -5.22 17.23
C ARG A 186 5.09 -6.74 17.11
N ALA A 187 3.90 -7.30 17.33
CA ALA A 187 3.69 -8.73 17.19
C ALA A 187 3.91 -9.22 15.74
N ASN A 188 3.54 -8.42 14.74
CA ASN A 188 3.79 -8.79 13.35
C ASN A 188 5.26 -8.62 12.98
N ALA A 189 5.95 -7.61 13.54
CA ALA A 189 7.40 -7.46 13.42
C ALA A 189 8.13 -8.69 13.97
N ARG A 190 7.78 -9.11 15.19
CA ARG A 190 8.31 -10.33 15.80
C ARG A 190 8.00 -11.56 14.94
N ALA A 191 6.75 -11.71 14.47
CA ALA A 191 6.39 -12.84 13.61
C ALA A 191 7.18 -12.88 12.30
N TYR A 192 7.48 -11.72 11.70
CA TYR A 192 8.33 -11.64 10.51
C TYR A 192 9.75 -12.14 10.81
N THR A 193 10.35 -11.68 11.92
CA THR A 193 11.65 -12.18 12.40
C THR A 193 11.62 -13.69 12.68
N ASP A 194 10.51 -14.19 13.19
CA ASP A 194 10.25 -15.61 13.48
C ASP A 194 9.94 -16.44 12.20
N GLY A 195 10.05 -15.86 11.00
CA GLY A 195 9.92 -16.54 9.72
C GLY A 195 8.51 -16.56 9.11
N ALA A 196 7.58 -15.74 9.61
CA ALA A 196 6.25 -15.63 9.02
C ALA A 196 6.31 -14.98 7.62
N ASP A 197 5.49 -15.50 6.71
CA ASP A 197 5.36 -15.00 5.35
C ASP A 197 4.84 -13.56 5.33
N LEU A 198 5.57 -12.69 4.64
CA LEU A 198 5.29 -11.26 4.57
C LEU A 198 3.93 -10.98 3.91
N ASN A 199 3.54 -11.73 2.88
CA ASN A 199 2.27 -11.55 2.20
C ASN A 199 1.10 -11.91 3.13
N GLN A 200 1.25 -12.93 3.97
CA GLN A 200 0.26 -13.29 4.98
C GLN A 200 0.08 -12.17 6.01
N LEU A 201 1.17 -11.65 6.58
CA LEU A 201 1.13 -10.59 7.59
C LEU A 201 0.47 -9.31 7.06
N VAL A 202 0.87 -8.86 5.86
CA VAL A 202 0.38 -7.61 5.29
C VAL A 202 -1.07 -7.72 4.81
N ASN A 203 -1.45 -8.82 4.14
CA ASN A 203 -2.81 -8.95 3.64
C ASN A 203 -3.84 -9.17 4.75
N ALA A 204 -3.45 -9.82 5.86
CA ALA A 204 -4.32 -10.03 7.01
C ALA A 204 -4.88 -8.75 7.63
N GLN A 205 -4.16 -7.62 7.46
CA GLN A 205 -4.55 -6.29 7.96
C GLN A 205 -5.90 -5.80 7.41
N ARG A 206 -6.37 -6.31 6.27
CA ARG A 206 -7.62 -5.85 5.64
C ARG A 206 -8.87 -6.27 6.41
N GLY A 207 -8.78 -7.31 7.24
CA GLY A 207 -9.94 -8.00 7.79
C GLY A 207 -9.77 -8.45 9.23
N ILE A 208 -8.98 -7.72 10.04
CA ILE A 208 -8.81 -8.02 11.46
C ILE A 208 -10.13 -7.81 12.19
N ARG A 209 -10.49 -8.79 13.02
CA ARG A 209 -11.67 -8.82 13.87
C ARG A 209 -11.26 -9.10 15.30
N THR A 210 -12.09 -8.62 16.22
CA THR A 210 -11.97 -8.89 17.64
C THR A 210 -13.14 -9.75 18.11
N ALA A 211 -12.87 -10.70 19.00
CA ALA A 211 -13.88 -11.46 19.71
C ALA A 211 -13.42 -11.73 21.13
N GLN A 212 -14.33 -12.14 22.00
CA GLN A 212 -14.01 -12.62 23.34
C GLN A 212 -14.23 -14.14 23.38
N ILE A 213 -13.21 -14.89 23.80
CA ILE A 213 -13.29 -16.33 24.01
C ILE A 213 -12.74 -16.61 25.41
N ASP A 214 -13.52 -17.32 26.23
CA ASP A 214 -13.15 -17.70 27.61
C ASP A 214 -12.68 -16.49 28.44
N GLY A 215 -13.42 -15.39 28.35
CA GLY A 215 -13.12 -14.14 29.05
C GLY A 215 -11.94 -13.33 28.48
N ARG A 216 -11.22 -13.83 27.48
CA ARG A 216 -10.05 -13.15 26.88
C ARG A 216 -10.38 -12.54 25.52
N ASN A 217 -9.91 -11.32 25.32
CA ASN A 217 -9.98 -10.67 24.00
C ASN A 217 -8.99 -11.33 23.04
N ILE A 218 -9.49 -11.71 21.87
CA ILE A 218 -8.69 -12.25 20.78
C ILE A 218 -8.80 -11.36 19.56
N LYS A 219 -7.69 -11.21 18.84
CA LYS A 219 -7.65 -10.70 17.47
C LYS A 219 -7.49 -11.87 16.51
N TYR A 220 -8.32 -11.92 15.48
CA TYR A 220 -8.29 -12.93 14.44
C TYR A 220 -8.59 -12.33 13.07
N THR A 221 -8.28 -13.05 12.01
CA THR A 221 -8.61 -12.67 10.63
C THR A 221 -9.34 -13.81 9.92
N THR A 222 -10.02 -13.48 8.83
CA THR A 222 -10.54 -14.47 7.87
C THR A 222 -9.87 -14.34 6.50
N GLU A 223 -8.79 -13.55 6.42
CA GLU A 223 -7.96 -13.44 5.23
C GLU A 223 -7.12 -14.69 5.05
N GLY A 224 -7.08 -15.19 3.80
CA GLY A 224 -6.37 -16.42 3.45
C GLY A 224 -7.03 -17.71 3.96
N THR A 225 -8.23 -17.64 4.56
CA THR A 225 -8.92 -18.80 5.14
C THR A 225 -9.93 -19.47 4.19
N THR A 226 -9.92 -19.13 2.90
CA THR A 226 -10.77 -19.76 1.86
C THR A 226 -10.11 -21.02 1.30
N ARG A 227 -10.85 -21.84 0.56
CA ARG A 227 -10.38 -23.13 0.01
C ARG A 227 -9.06 -23.06 -0.77
N HIS A 228 -8.78 -21.95 -1.44
CA HIS A 228 -7.58 -21.75 -2.25
C HIS A 228 -6.47 -20.96 -1.53
N GLY A 229 -6.66 -20.64 -0.24
CA GLY A 229 -5.69 -19.88 0.54
C GLY A 229 -4.58 -20.77 1.10
N LEU A 230 -3.33 -20.32 1.00
CA LEU A 230 -2.17 -21.02 1.57
C LEU A 230 -2.31 -21.20 3.09
N ALA A 231 -2.79 -20.17 3.80
CA ALA A 231 -3.05 -20.27 5.22
C ALA A 231 -4.13 -21.30 5.55
N ALA A 232 -5.20 -21.38 4.75
CA ALA A 232 -6.23 -22.40 4.92
C ALA A 232 -5.68 -23.82 4.74
N SER A 233 -4.87 -24.06 3.71
CA SER A 233 -4.20 -25.35 3.51
C SER A 233 -3.40 -25.72 4.76
N ARG A 234 -2.52 -24.82 5.22
CA ARG A 234 -1.70 -25.04 6.41
C ARG A 234 -2.53 -25.28 7.68
N MET A 235 -3.65 -24.59 7.84
CA MET A 235 -4.58 -24.79 8.97
C MET A 235 -5.24 -26.17 8.95
N ILE A 236 -5.58 -26.69 7.77
CA ILE A 236 -6.14 -28.04 7.59
C ILE A 236 -5.06 -29.10 7.79
N ASP A 237 -3.90 -28.94 7.13
CA ASP A 237 -2.79 -29.89 7.17
C ASP A 237 -2.23 -30.06 8.58
N SER A 238 -2.24 -29.00 9.38
CA SER A 238 -1.81 -29.04 10.78
C SER A 238 -2.87 -29.58 11.76
N GLY A 239 -4.07 -29.91 11.27
CA GLY A 239 -5.20 -30.38 12.06
C GLY A 239 -5.85 -29.32 12.94
N TYR A 240 -5.49 -28.03 12.78
CA TYR A 240 -6.11 -26.94 13.52
C TYR A 240 -7.55 -26.70 13.05
N ALA A 241 -7.73 -26.55 11.74
CA ALA A 241 -9.03 -26.57 11.09
C ALA A 241 -9.33 -27.99 10.61
N LYS A 242 -10.61 -28.36 10.58
CA LYS A 242 -11.03 -29.71 10.16
C LYS A 242 -11.65 -29.72 8.78
N GLU A 243 -12.38 -28.67 8.44
CA GLU A 243 -13.17 -28.63 7.21
C GLU A 243 -13.45 -27.21 6.74
N PHE A 244 -14.03 -27.11 5.55
CA PHE A 244 -14.47 -25.87 4.94
C PHE A 244 -15.99 -25.72 5.06
N ILE A 245 -16.44 -24.69 5.78
CA ILE A 245 -17.85 -24.38 6.04
C ILE A 245 -18.31 -23.10 5.33
N LYS A 246 -19.60 -23.05 4.98
CA LYS A 246 -20.23 -21.90 4.32
C LYS A 246 -21.11 -21.13 5.32
N ASN A 247 -20.56 -20.04 5.87
CA ASN A 247 -21.24 -19.22 6.88
C ASN A 247 -21.83 -17.95 6.28
N GLY A 248 -22.88 -18.08 5.47
CA GLY A 248 -23.67 -16.96 4.92
C GLY A 248 -22.95 -16.00 3.96
N GLY A 249 -21.63 -16.09 3.83
CA GLY A 249 -20.82 -15.28 2.93
C GLY A 249 -20.69 -15.88 1.52
N ARG A 250 -20.10 -15.08 0.62
CA ARG A 250 -19.82 -15.48 -0.77
C ARG A 250 -18.93 -16.72 -0.88
N TYR A 251 -18.01 -16.92 0.07
CA TYR A 251 -16.98 -17.95 0.01
C TYR A 251 -17.06 -18.92 1.18
N THR A 252 -16.78 -20.19 0.91
CA THR A 252 -16.52 -21.22 1.91
C THR A 252 -15.16 -20.98 2.56
N LYS A 253 -15.09 -21.07 3.89
CA LYS A 253 -13.89 -20.79 4.69
C LYS A 253 -13.65 -21.91 5.69
N VAL A 254 -12.44 -22.01 6.24
CA VAL A 254 -12.14 -22.98 7.31
C VAL A 254 -13.05 -22.77 8.52
N ASP A 255 -13.35 -23.86 9.24
CA ASP A 255 -14.25 -23.91 10.40
C ASP A 255 -13.72 -23.21 11.65
N ARG A 256 -12.44 -22.81 11.65
CA ARG A 256 -11.76 -22.17 12.79
C ARG A 256 -11.23 -20.78 12.47
N PRO A 257 -11.21 -19.85 13.43
CA PRO A 257 -10.65 -18.51 13.22
C PRO A 257 -9.14 -18.55 13.09
N ARG A 258 -8.57 -17.75 12.18
CA ARG A 258 -7.12 -17.59 12.09
C ARG A 258 -6.66 -16.52 13.08
N LEU A 259 -6.08 -16.92 14.21
CA LEU A 259 -5.59 -15.99 15.24
C LEU A 259 -4.45 -15.12 14.71
N MET A 260 -4.48 -13.82 15.01
CA MET A 260 -3.40 -12.89 14.70
C MET A 260 -2.15 -13.18 15.56
N PRO A 261 -0.93 -12.82 15.11
CA PRO A 261 0.29 -13.02 15.87
C PRO A 261 0.24 -12.45 17.29
N GLU A 262 -0.38 -11.28 17.48
CA GLU A 262 -0.56 -10.67 18.80
C GLU A 262 -1.32 -11.59 19.78
N THR A 263 -2.37 -12.26 19.31
CA THR A 263 -3.12 -13.24 20.11
C THR A 263 -2.30 -14.50 20.35
N ILE A 264 -1.50 -14.93 19.38
CA ILE A 264 -0.65 -16.12 19.50
C ILE A 264 0.40 -15.89 20.60
N TYR A 265 1.17 -14.80 20.53
CA TYR A 265 2.17 -14.49 21.54
C TYR A 265 1.54 -14.28 22.93
N ALA A 266 0.40 -13.58 23.02
CA ALA A 266 -0.30 -13.42 24.29
C ALA A 266 -0.74 -14.76 24.92
N ARG A 267 -1.02 -15.79 24.10
CA ARG A 267 -1.39 -17.13 24.58
C ARG A 267 -0.18 -17.99 24.97
N CYS A 268 0.95 -17.78 24.31
CA CYS A 268 2.17 -18.53 24.57
C CYS A 268 3.00 -17.95 25.72
N GLY A 269 2.86 -16.65 26.00
CA GLY A 269 3.74 -15.97 26.96
C GLY A 269 5.19 -16.02 26.47
N ASP A 270 6.08 -16.48 27.33
CA ASP A 270 7.53 -16.55 27.05
C ASP A 270 7.94 -17.85 26.33
N ASP A 271 7.01 -18.77 26.08
CA ASP A 271 7.28 -20.03 25.37
C ASP A 271 7.38 -19.79 23.85
N HIS A 272 8.61 -19.60 23.38
CA HIS A 272 8.91 -19.30 21.98
C HIS A 272 8.65 -20.48 21.05
N GLU A 273 9.00 -21.71 21.44
CA GLU A 273 8.76 -22.91 20.60
C GLU A 273 7.26 -23.12 20.37
N LYS A 274 6.46 -22.95 21.42
CA LYS A 274 5.00 -23.01 21.30
C LYS A 274 4.46 -21.89 20.41
N ALA A 275 5.03 -20.69 20.47
CA ALA A 275 4.66 -19.59 19.58
C ALA A 275 4.95 -19.93 18.11
N LEU A 276 6.15 -20.46 17.79
CA LEU A 276 6.50 -20.90 16.43
C LEU A 276 5.56 -22.01 15.93
N GLY A 277 5.27 -22.99 16.78
CA GLY A 277 4.31 -24.06 16.45
C GLY A 277 2.90 -23.53 16.18
N MET A 278 2.46 -22.50 16.90
CA MET A 278 1.20 -21.82 16.61
C MET A 278 1.29 -20.96 15.33
N LEU A 279 2.37 -20.21 15.09
CA LEU A 279 2.51 -19.46 13.84
C LEU A 279 2.43 -20.37 12.61
N TYR A 280 3.06 -21.54 12.68
CA TYR A 280 2.93 -22.59 11.67
C TYR A 280 1.49 -23.09 11.53
N LYS A 281 0.86 -23.56 12.63
CA LYS A 281 -0.52 -24.10 12.61
C LYS A 281 -1.56 -23.11 12.04
N TYR A 282 -1.36 -21.83 12.28
CA TYR A 282 -2.27 -20.76 11.85
C TYR A 282 -1.91 -20.18 10.48
N GLY A 283 -0.96 -20.80 9.76
CA GLY A 283 -0.60 -20.44 8.39
C GLY A 283 0.11 -19.09 8.27
N TRP A 284 0.79 -18.64 9.33
CA TRP A 284 1.67 -17.47 9.26
C TRP A 284 3.04 -17.86 8.71
N ILE A 285 3.57 -19.01 9.13
CA ILE A 285 4.75 -19.64 8.52
C ILE A 285 4.24 -20.66 7.51
N LEU A 286 4.64 -20.49 6.24
CA LEU A 286 4.21 -21.31 5.09
C LEU A 286 5.22 -22.39 4.73
#